data_AF-A0A1N6WGI0-F1
#
_entry.id   AF-A0A1N6WGI0-F1
#
_cell.length_a   1.000
_cell.length_b   1.000
_cell.length_c   1.000
_cell.angle_alpha   90.00
_cell.angle_beta   90.00
_cell.angle_gamma   90.00
#
_symmetry.space_group_name_H-M   'P 1'
#
loop_
_entity.id
_entity.type
_entity.pdbx_description
1 polymer ?
#
loop_
_entity_poly.entity_id
_entity_poly.type
_entity_poly.pdbx_seq_one_letter_code
_entity_poly.pdbx_strand_id
1 'polypeptide(L)' 'MKKFILAGCISLGAAALAGCEEGTIHYQGEQMPVSEAEERIADQLEVENPDMDLELSIYSETDD' A
#
# COMPACT_ATOMS: atom_id res chain seq x y z
N MET A 1 -41.59 20.88 -11.80
CA MET A 1 -40.27 21.02 -11.15
C MET A 1 -40.03 19.80 -10.26
N LYS A 2 -39.28 18.77 -10.70
CA LYS A 2 -38.91 17.63 -9.82
C LYS A 2 -37.86 16.63 -10.36
N LYS A 3 -37.02 16.99 -11.35
CA LYS A 3 -36.14 16.01 -12.02
C LYS A 3 -34.63 16.29 -11.92
N PHE A 4 -34.19 17.31 -11.17
CA PHE A 4 -32.78 17.73 -11.17
C PHE A 4 -31.98 17.41 -9.89
N ILE A 5 -32.54 16.64 -8.95
CA ILE A 5 -31.87 16.40 -7.65
C ILE A 5 -30.97 15.16 -7.65
N LEU A 6 -31.10 14.24 -8.61
CA LEU A 6 -30.43 12.94 -8.51
C LEU A 6 -28.99 12.89 -9.07
N ALA A 7 -28.56 13.92 -9.80
CA ALA A 7 -27.24 13.90 -10.47
C ALA A 7 -26.09 14.47 -9.60
N GLY A 8 -26.39 15.09 -8.45
CA GLY A 8 -25.38 15.75 -7.61
C GLY A 8 -24.66 14.85 -6.61
N CYS A 9 -25.22 13.68 -6.28
CA CYS A 9 -24.67 12.84 -5.21
C CYS A 9 -23.57 11.86 -5.66
N ILE A 10 -23.40 11.65 -6.97
CA ILE A 10 -22.42 10.67 -7.47
C ILE A 10 -20.98 11.23 -7.41
N SER A 11 -20.81 12.54 -7.46
CA SER A 11 -19.47 13.17 -7.46
C SER A 11 -18.81 13.27 -6.08
N LEU A 12 -19.54 13.04 -4.97
CA LEU A 12 -18.94 13.06 -3.62
C LEU A 12 -18.35 11.71 -3.18
N GLY A 13 -18.64 10.60 -3.88
CA GLY A 13 -18.14 9.27 -3.50
C GLY A 13 -16.71 8.97 -3.95
N ALA A 14 -16.24 9.59 -5.03
CA ALA A 14 -14.94 9.25 -5.64
C ALA A 14 -13.73 9.83 -4.88
N ALA A 15 -13.91 10.87 -4.08
CA ALA A 15 -12.82 11.51 -3.33
C ALA A 15 -12.44 10.76 -2.04
N ALA A 16 -13.25 9.79 -1.59
CA ALA A 16 -13.01 9.07 -0.34
C ALA A 16 -12.04 7.88 -0.47
N LEU A 17 -11.64 7.48 -1.70
CA LEU A 17 -10.75 6.34 -1.94
C LEU A 17 -9.28 6.72 -2.15
N ALA A 18 -8.94 8.01 -2.20
CA ALA A 18 -7.57 8.48 -2.39
C ALA A 18 -6.72 8.49 -1.08
N GLY A 19 -7.25 7.97 0.02
CA GLY A 19 -6.66 8.09 1.36
C GLY A 19 -5.83 6.91 1.88
N CYS A 20 -5.58 5.88 1.07
CA CYS A 20 -4.54 4.89 1.41
C CYS A 20 -3.19 5.43 0.94
N GLU A 21 -2.68 6.42 1.68
CA GLU A 21 -1.35 6.96 1.45
C GLU A 21 -0.34 6.01 2.09
N GLU A 22 0.07 5.00 1.32
CA GLU A 22 1.12 4.06 1.70
C GLU A 22 2.48 4.75 1.63
N GLY A 23 3.34 4.51 2.62
CA GLY A 23 4.71 5.02 2.63
C GLY A 23 5.54 4.39 1.51
N THR A 24 6.50 5.15 0.97
CA THR A 24 7.50 4.63 0.02
C THR A 24 8.88 4.59 0.65
N ILE A 25 9.69 3.60 0.27
CA ILE A 25 11.07 3.45 0.69
C ILE A 25 12.00 3.28 -0.51
N HIS A 26 13.29 3.52 -0.32
CA HIS A 26 14.30 3.15 -1.30
C HIS A 26 14.82 1.74 -0.99
N TYR A 27 14.53 0.80 -1.87
CA TYR A 27 15.01 -0.57 -1.79
C TYR A 27 15.72 -0.95 -3.09
N GLN A 28 16.96 -1.45 -3.00
CA GLN A 28 17.82 -1.79 -4.15
C GLN A 28 18.00 -0.66 -5.19
N GLY A 29 17.95 0.60 -4.75
CA GLY A 29 18.11 1.77 -5.62
C GLY A 29 16.84 2.21 -6.36
N GLU A 30 15.71 1.55 -6.11
CA GLU A 30 14.39 1.92 -6.62
C GLU A 30 13.51 2.44 -5.48
N GLN A 31 12.71 3.49 -5.76
CA GLN A 31 11.68 3.96 -4.84
C GLN A 31 10.41 3.15 -5.08
N MET A 32 9.93 2.46 -4.06
CA MET A 32 8.75 1.60 -4.14
C MET A 32 7.91 1.69 -2.86
N PRO A 33 6.63 1.28 -2.89
CA PRO A 33 5.81 1.16 -1.69
C PRO A 33 6.41 0.20 -0.66
N VAL A 34 6.11 0.40 0.62
CA VAL A 34 6.58 -0.48 1.70
C VAL A 34 6.11 -1.93 1.48
N SER A 35 4.84 -2.15 1.13
CA SER A 35 4.32 -3.50 0.86
C SER A 35 5.06 -4.20 -0.29
N GLU A 36 5.36 -3.49 -1.37
CA GLU A 36 6.11 -4.06 -2.49
C GLU A 36 7.53 -4.46 -2.07
N ALA A 37 8.18 -3.65 -1.21
CA ALA A 37 9.47 -4.02 -0.66
C ALA A 37 9.38 -5.23 0.27
N GLU A 38 8.35 -5.31 1.13
CA GLU A 38 8.09 -6.46 2.01
C GLU A 38 7.95 -7.76 1.19
N GLU A 39 7.13 -7.75 0.14
CA GLU A 39 6.94 -8.90 -0.77
C GLU A 39 8.26 -9.31 -1.43
N ARG A 40 9.01 -8.35 -2.00
CA ARG A 40 10.29 -8.65 -2.65
C ARG A 40 11.33 -9.24 -1.69
N ILE A 41 11.33 -8.82 -0.42
CA ILE A 41 12.24 -9.36 0.58
C ILE A 41 11.78 -10.76 1.02
N ALA A 42 10.48 -10.97 1.21
CA ALA A 42 9.91 -12.26 1.56
C ALA A 42 10.26 -13.31 0.49
N ASP A 43 9.99 -13.00 -0.79
CA ASP A 43 10.33 -13.86 -1.93
C ASP A 43 11.81 -14.26 -1.92
N GLN A 44 12.72 -13.31 -1.67
CA GLN A 44 14.15 -13.58 -1.62
C GLN A 44 14.54 -14.51 -0.48
N LEU A 45 13.95 -14.34 0.70
CA LEU A 45 14.21 -15.19 1.86
C LEU A 45 13.61 -16.59 1.69
N GLU A 46 12.46 -16.71 1.03
CA GLU A 46 11.81 -17.99 0.75
C GLU A 46 12.56 -18.80 -0.32
N VAL A 47 13.25 -18.16 -1.27
CA VAL A 47 14.16 -18.87 -2.19
C VAL A 47 15.24 -19.63 -1.42
N GLU A 48 15.73 -19.07 -0.32
CA GLU A 48 16.70 -19.71 0.57
C GLU A 48 16.04 -20.68 1.57
N ASN A 49 14.75 -20.51 1.85
CA ASN A 49 13.96 -21.27 2.81
C ASN A 49 12.64 -21.78 2.18
N PRO A 50 12.69 -22.71 1.22
CA PRO A 50 11.53 -23.06 0.37
C PRO A 50 10.38 -23.74 1.10
N ASP A 51 10.61 -24.19 2.34
CA ASP A 51 9.60 -24.81 3.20
C ASP A 51 8.92 -23.80 4.15
N MET A 52 9.30 -22.52 4.07
CA MET A 52 8.79 -21.44 4.92
C MET A 52 7.94 -20.47 4.11
N ASP A 53 6.83 -20.03 4.72
CA ASP A 53 5.97 -18.93 4.24
C ASP A 53 6.20 -17.75 5.20
N LEU A 54 6.82 -16.69 4.71
CA LEU A 54 7.37 -15.60 5.51
C LEU A 54 6.54 -14.33 5.36
N GLU A 55 5.93 -13.89 6.46
CA GLU A 55 5.30 -12.57 6.54
C GLU A 55 6.28 -11.55 7.14
N LEU A 56 6.56 -10.48 6.39
CA LEU A 56 7.47 -9.41 6.79
C LEU A 56 6.73 -8.11 7.03
N SER A 57 7.24 -7.30 7.96
CA SER A 57 6.73 -5.95 8.20
C SER A 57 7.88 -4.97 8.44
N ILE A 58 7.94 -3.92 7.63
CA ILE A 58 8.90 -2.83 7.75
C ILE A 58 8.22 -1.69 8.50
N TYR A 59 8.81 -1.30 9.62
CA TYR A 59 8.36 -0.15 10.39
C TYR A 59 9.53 0.81 10.62
N SER A 60 9.23 2.11 10.65
CA SER A 60 10.19 3.12 11.08
C SER A 60 10.22 3.17 12.61
N GLU A 61 11.38 2.94 13.20
CA GLU A 61 11.58 3.16 14.63
C GLU A 61 11.88 4.66 14.84
N THR A 62 10.99 5.35 15.55
CA THR A 62 11.23 6.74 15.97
C THR A 62 11.80 6.69 17.39
N ASP A 63 13.11 6.91 17.52
CA ASP A 63 13.77 7.11 18.82
C ASP A 63 13.22 8.41 19.45
N ASP A 64 12.43 8.31 20.52
CA ASP A 64 12.01 9.44 21.39
C ASP A 64 12.90 9.50 22.64
#